data_AF-A0A089WYW1-F1
#
_entry.id   AF-A0A089WYW1-F1
#
_cell.length_a   1.000
_cell.length_b   1.000
_cell.length_c   1.000
_cell.angle_alpha   90.00
_cell.angle_beta   90.00
_cell.angle_gamma   90.00
#
_symmetry.space_group_name_H-M   'P 1'
#
loop_
_entity.id
_entity.type
_entity.pdbx_description
1 polymer ?
#
loop_
_entity_poly.entity_id
_entity_poly.type
_entity_poly.pdbx_seq_one_letter_code
_entity_poly.pdbx_strand_id
1 'polypeptide(L)'
;MRLQSLTLVAAGAALLAPTALPGSGAAAPAAPAAPVSPAGPVPPAAPPGPAHPVAPAAAARPAAPAAHGAPAAGPAGARAEPAAARERAVRAADLLARARNCVPVSRGRYRSDAGAPADIAVCGTRDAVFWKADMDIDCDGRPGRRCNRRTDPSFSAVTAFTGSDGRRPDAERLPYVVVPAPSRVWDHRAHGVRGGSVAAIVYRDRVRYAVVGDVGPGHIIGEASYAAAAGLGIDPDPRGGGTASGVTYIVFKDSGKSPVESHAAVAAAGERLAREWVGTAARPAPARPAHDPAPDGHRTAGRPSPEGSPTSLTALAASRATRTRAAACSPGSAALAVPAACATRAAGR
;
A
#
# COMPACT_ATOMS: atom_id res chain seq x y z
N MET A 1 -13.77 10.51 63.17
CA MET A 1 -12.42 10.40 63.75
C MET A 1 -11.46 10.12 62.61
N ARG A 2 -10.51 11.03 62.35
CA ARG A 2 -9.49 10.91 61.30
C ARG A 2 -8.31 10.11 61.87
N LEU A 3 -7.81 9.14 61.14
CA LEU A 3 -6.49 8.56 61.36
C LEU A 3 -5.71 8.65 60.05
N GLN A 4 -4.77 9.59 60.03
CA GLN A 4 -3.72 9.73 59.03
C GLN A 4 -2.60 8.76 59.42
N SER A 5 -2.20 7.88 58.51
CA SER A 5 -0.98 7.08 58.67
C SER A 5 0.00 7.50 57.58
N LEU A 6 1.02 8.25 58.02
CA LEU A 6 2.27 8.50 57.31
C LEU A 6 3.17 7.27 57.45
N THR A 7 3.76 6.79 56.36
CA THR A 7 4.96 5.94 56.42
C THR A 7 6.00 6.37 55.40
N LEU A 8 7.23 6.32 55.91
CA LEU A 8 8.48 6.91 55.47
C LEU A 8 9.06 6.28 54.19
N VAL A 9 9.85 7.12 53.51
CA VAL A 9 10.79 6.83 52.42
C VAL A 9 11.88 5.84 52.88
N ALA A 10 12.23 4.88 52.01
CA ALA A 10 13.53 4.22 52.03
C ALA A 10 14.17 4.35 50.63
N ALA A 11 15.16 5.23 50.55
CA ALA A 11 16.05 5.37 49.40
C ALA A 11 17.17 4.32 49.52
N GLY A 12 17.19 3.34 48.62
CA GLY A 12 18.28 2.39 48.49
C GLY A 12 19.26 2.86 47.40
N ALA A 13 20.41 3.38 47.82
CA ALA A 13 21.55 3.61 46.94
C ALA A 13 22.32 2.28 46.78
N ALA A 14 22.43 1.78 45.55
CA ALA A 14 23.31 0.67 45.21
C ALA A 14 24.49 1.20 44.39
N LEU A 15 25.69 1.05 44.97
CA LEU A 15 26.98 1.36 44.38
C LEU A 15 27.40 0.29 43.35
N LEU A 16 27.74 0.80 42.17
CA LEU A 16 28.71 0.36 41.16
C LEU A 16 29.46 -0.98 41.35
N ALA A 17 29.41 -1.79 40.29
CA ALA A 17 30.54 -2.62 39.84
C ALA A 17 30.76 -2.39 38.33
N PRO A 18 31.99 -2.06 37.87
CA PRO A 18 32.29 -1.91 36.45
C PRO A 18 32.56 -3.30 35.84
N THR A 19 31.73 -3.71 34.88
CA THR A 19 32.05 -4.86 34.03
C THR A 19 33.00 -4.41 32.92
N ALA A 20 34.11 -5.15 32.81
CA ALA A 20 35.19 -4.92 31.88
C ALA A 20 34.73 -4.97 30.41
N LEU A 21 35.26 -4.03 29.62
CA LEU A 21 35.19 -3.98 28.16
C LEU A 21 35.97 -5.16 27.56
N PRO A 22 35.40 -5.94 26.62
CA PRO A 22 36.22 -6.77 25.75
C PRO A 22 36.86 -5.91 24.65
N GLY A 23 38.19 -5.80 24.76
CA GLY A 23 39.19 -5.87 23.69
C GLY A 23 38.88 -5.20 22.34
N SER A 24 39.65 -4.16 22.04
CA SER A 24 39.94 -3.67 20.70
C SER A 24 40.37 -4.82 19.76
N GLY A 25 39.45 -5.27 18.91
CA GLY A 25 39.79 -6.06 17.73
C GLY A 25 40.44 -5.13 16.70
N ALA A 26 41.69 -5.43 16.37
CA ALA A 26 42.47 -4.75 15.35
C ALA A 26 41.70 -4.63 14.03
N ALA A 27 41.71 -3.43 13.46
CA ALA A 27 41.24 -3.16 12.11
C ALA A 27 42.01 -4.04 11.11
N ALA A 28 41.29 -4.87 10.36
CA ALA A 28 41.82 -5.52 9.18
C ALA A 28 42.17 -4.45 8.13
N PRO A 29 43.31 -4.55 7.41
CA PRO A 29 43.62 -3.63 6.33
C PRO A 29 42.58 -3.78 5.22
N ALA A 30 41.96 -2.66 4.83
CA ALA A 30 41.11 -2.58 3.67
C ALA A 30 41.89 -3.01 2.42
N ALA A 31 41.38 -4.01 1.71
CA ALA A 31 41.87 -4.37 0.39
C ALA A 31 41.72 -3.17 -0.57
N PRO A 32 42.68 -2.91 -1.46
CA PRO A 32 42.55 -1.84 -2.44
C PRO A 32 41.37 -2.15 -3.38
N ALA A 33 40.46 -1.19 -3.51
CA ALA A 33 39.40 -1.24 -4.51
C ALA A 33 40.02 -1.38 -5.91
N ALA A 34 39.54 -2.35 -6.68
CA ALA A 34 39.90 -2.50 -8.08
C ALA A 34 39.54 -1.21 -8.86
N PRO A 35 40.37 -0.78 -9.83
CA PRO A 35 40.06 0.38 -10.64
C PRO A 35 38.78 0.13 -11.44
N VAL A 36 37.78 0.99 -11.22
CA VAL A 36 36.63 1.09 -12.13
C VAL A 36 37.12 1.59 -13.48
N SER A 37 36.93 0.78 -14.51
CA SER A 37 37.19 1.16 -15.90
C SER A 37 36.45 2.46 -16.26
N PRO A 38 37.08 3.38 -17.01
CA PRO A 38 36.40 4.60 -17.44
C PRO A 38 35.20 4.24 -18.31
N ALA A 39 34.07 4.91 -18.03
CA ALA A 39 32.90 4.89 -18.89
C ALA A 39 33.33 5.22 -20.33
N GLY A 40 32.84 4.43 -21.28
CA GLY A 40 33.07 4.65 -22.71
C GLY A 40 32.59 6.05 -23.16
N PRO A 41 33.01 6.47 -24.37
CA PRO A 41 32.79 7.83 -24.86
C PRO A 41 31.31 8.19 -24.89
N VAL A 42 31.00 9.34 -24.29
CA VAL A 42 29.69 10.01 -24.38
C VAL A 42 29.50 10.44 -25.84
N PRO A 43 28.39 10.10 -26.51
CA PRO A 43 28.11 10.62 -27.85
C PRO A 43 27.93 12.15 -27.80
N PRO A 44 28.38 12.90 -28.83
CA PRO A 44 28.23 14.35 -28.84
C PRO A 44 26.76 14.75 -28.82
N ALA A 45 26.44 15.72 -27.96
CA ALA A 45 25.14 16.38 -27.95
C ALA A 45 24.87 17.04 -29.31
N ALA A 46 23.67 16.81 -29.87
CA ALA A 46 23.21 17.47 -31.07
C ALA A 46 23.12 19.00 -30.86
N PRO A 47 23.46 19.82 -31.87
CA PRO A 47 23.34 21.27 -31.76
C PRO A 47 21.87 21.71 -31.62
N PRO A 48 21.58 22.79 -30.89
CA PRO A 48 20.25 23.38 -30.86
C PRO A 48 19.87 23.87 -32.26
N GLY A 49 18.67 23.50 -32.71
CA GLY A 49 18.10 23.98 -33.97
C GLY A 49 17.86 25.51 -33.96
N PRO A 50 17.72 26.12 -35.16
CA PRO A 50 17.73 27.57 -35.31
C PRO A 50 16.52 28.23 -34.64
N ALA A 51 16.81 29.26 -33.85
CA ALA A 51 15.82 30.21 -33.34
C ALA A 51 15.20 31.01 -34.50
N HIS A 52 13.88 31.04 -34.57
CA HIS A 52 13.16 31.91 -35.49
C HIS A 52 13.34 33.39 -35.08
N PRO A 53 13.50 34.32 -36.04
CA PRO A 53 13.74 35.72 -35.74
C PRO A 53 12.49 36.42 -35.20
N VAL A 54 12.71 37.22 -34.15
CA VAL A 54 11.77 38.22 -33.63
C VAL A 54 11.75 39.40 -34.60
N ALA A 55 10.58 39.74 -35.13
CA ALA A 55 10.37 40.95 -35.95
C ALA A 55 10.23 42.20 -35.05
N PRO A 56 10.67 43.39 -35.52
CA PRO A 56 10.82 44.57 -34.68
C PRO A 56 9.51 45.34 -34.47
N ALA A 57 9.49 46.06 -33.35
CA ALA A 57 8.46 47.00 -32.94
C ALA A 57 8.39 48.24 -33.85
N ALA A 58 7.18 48.74 -34.09
CA ALA A 58 6.91 50.07 -34.61
C ALA A 58 6.18 50.91 -33.55
N ALA A 59 6.73 52.09 -33.26
CA ALA A 59 6.09 53.22 -32.55
C ALA A 59 5.50 54.18 -33.60
N ALA A 60 4.52 55.07 -33.41
CA ALA A 60 3.73 55.62 -32.31
C ALA A 60 2.46 56.28 -32.94
N ARG A 61 1.35 56.55 -32.24
CA ARG A 61 1.02 57.84 -31.57
C ARG A 61 -0.42 57.84 -31.01
N PRO A 62 -0.81 58.81 -30.14
CA PRO A 62 -1.76 58.60 -29.03
C PRO A 62 -3.19 59.09 -29.30
N ALA A 63 -4.16 58.52 -28.57
CA ALA A 63 -5.46 59.12 -28.31
C ALA A 63 -5.83 58.92 -26.83
N ALA A 64 -6.27 59.99 -26.18
CA ALA A 64 -6.62 60.08 -24.76
C ALA A 64 -8.12 59.70 -24.52
N PRO A 65 -8.67 59.74 -23.29
CA PRO A 65 -9.25 58.59 -22.63
C PRO A 65 -10.79 58.55 -22.64
N ALA A 66 -11.37 57.35 -22.62
CA ALA A 66 -12.76 57.14 -22.23
C ALA A 66 -12.79 56.25 -20.97
N ALA A 67 -13.13 56.87 -19.84
CA ALA A 67 -13.32 56.21 -18.56
C ALA A 67 -14.57 55.32 -18.60
N HIS A 68 -14.39 54.01 -18.40
CA HIS A 68 -15.45 53.12 -17.90
C HIS A 68 -14.78 52.19 -16.89
N GLY A 69 -15.12 52.37 -15.61
CA GLY A 69 -14.62 51.55 -14.51
C GLY A 69 -15.07 50.10 -14.64
N ALA A 70 -14.11 49.18 -14.59
CA ALA A 70 -14.35 47.76 -14.35
C ALA A 70 -13.73 47.39 -12.98
N PRO A 71 -14.45 46.65 -12.11
CA PRO A 71 -13.97 46.38 -10.77
C PRO A 71 -12.82 45.37 -10.78
N ALA A 72 -11.88 45.58 -9.86
CA ALA A 72 -10.75 44.70 -9.59
C ALA A 72 -11.20 43.28 -9.26
N ALA A 73 -10.68 42.30 -10.00
CA ALA A 73 -10.81 40.88 -9.68
C ALA A 73 -9.98 40.56 -8.43
N GLY A 74 -10.67 40.33 -7.30
CA GLY A 74 -10.07 39.80 -6.07
C GLY A 74 -9.60 38.34 -6.22
N PRO A 75 -8.90 37.80 -5.22
CA PRO A 75 -8.28 36.49 -5.31
C PRO A 75 -9.35 35.40 -5.46
N ALA A 76 -9.14 34.48 -6.40
CA ALA A 76 -10.01 33.35 -6.65
C ALA A 76 -10.11 32.48 -5.38
N GLY A 77 -11.21 32.66 -4.65
CA GLY A 77 -11.60 31.78 -3.55
C GLY A 77 -11.75 30.35 -4.04
N ALA A 78 -11.28 29.41 -3.22
CA ALA A 78 -11.55 28.00 -3.40
C ALA A 78 -13.05 27.81 -3.69
N ARG A 79 -13.39 27.31 -4.88
CA ARG A 79 -14.76 26.94 -5.20
C ARG A 79 -15.21 25.92 -4.17
N ALA A 80 -16.09 26.34 -3.26
CA ALA A 80 -16.78 25.42 -2.37
C ALA A 80 -17.61 24.48 -3.25
N GLU A 81 -17.36 23.17 -3.13
CA GLU A 81 -18.22 22.19 -3.79
C GLU A 81 -19.68 22.35 -3.31
N PRO A 82 -20.67 22.19 -4.21
CA PRO A 82 -22.08 22.31 -3.84
C PRO A 82 -22.44 21.38 -2.68
N ALA A 83 -23.27 21.85 -1.74
CA ALA A 83 -23.71 21.07 -0.58
C ALA A 83 -24.32 19.69 -0.96
N ALA A 84 -25.02 19.62 -2.09
CA ALA A 84 -25.58 18.38 -2.62
C ALA A 84 -24.52 17.35 -3.08
N ALA A 85 -23.30 17.79 -3.44
CA ALA A 85 -22.18 16.88 -3.72
C ALA A 85 -21.59 16.31 -2.42
N ARG A 86 -21.55 17.11 -1.35
CA ARG A 86 -21.12 16.68 -0.01
C ARG A 86 -22.07 15.68 0.64
N GLU A 87 -23.38 15.81 0.40
CA GLU A 87 -24.38 14.84 0.88
C GLU A 87 -24.32 13.50 0.12
N ARG A 88 -23.79 13.50 -1.11
CA ARG A 88 -23.58 12.28 -1.90
C ARG A 88 -22.26 11.60 -1.59
N ALA A 89 -21.25 12.33 -1.14
CA ALA A 89 -19.95 11.79 -0.77
C ALA A 89 -20.04 10.87 0.47
N VAL A 90 -19.28 9.77 0.49
CA VAL A 90 -19.17 8.93 1.69
C VAL A 90 -18.55 9.74 2.82
N ARG A 91 -19.25 9.85 3.96
CA ARG A 91 -18.78 10.65 5.09
C ARG A 91 -17.66 9.92 5.83
N ALA A 92 -16.68 10.69 6.31
CA ALA A 92 -15.59 10.18 7.16
C ALA A 92 -16.13 9.39 8.35
N ALA A 93 -17.19 9.88 9.00
CA ALA A 93 -17.82 9.22 10.14
C ALA A 93 -18.33 7.81 9.81
N ASP A 94 -18.88 7.59 8.60
CA ASP A 94 -19.42 6.29 8.20
C ASP A 94 -18.28 5.28 7.98
N LEU A 95 -17.16 5.71 7.37
CA LEU A 95 -15.95 4.90 7.23
C LEU A 95 -15.31 4.57 8.58
N LEU A 96 -15.18 5.55 9.47
CA LEU A 96 -14.61 5.37 10.81
C LEU A 96 -15.47 4.44 11.67
N ALA A 97 -16.80 4.55 11.57
CA ALA A 97 -17.71 3.65 12.27
C ALA A 97 -17.51 2.19 11.79
N ARG A 98 -17.34 1.98 10.48
CA ARG A 98 -17.07 0.65 9.91
C ARG A 98 -15.68 0.13 10.26
N ALA A 99 -14.68 1.00 10.37
CA ALA A 99 -13.31 0.69 10.78
C ALA A 99 -13.11 0.61 12.30
N ARG A 100 -14.16 0.75 13.12
CA ARG A 100 -14.02 0.84 14.59
C ARG A 100 -13.57 -0.47 15.23
N ASN A 101 -14.12 -1.59 14.76
CA ASN A 101 -13.89 -2.89 15.40
C ASN A 101 -12.74 -3.62 14.72
N CYS A 102 -11.62 -3.74 15.44
CA CYS A 102 -10.44 -4.42 14.92
C CYS A 102 -10.53 -5.93 15.13
N VAL A 103 -10.66 -6.68 14.03
CA VAL A 103 -10.31 -8.11 13.99
C VAL A 103 -8.93 -8.19 13.33
N PRO A 104 -7.86 -8.47 14.09
CA PRO A 104 -6.50 -8.48 13.53
C PRO A 104 -6.33 -9.51 12.42
N VAL A 105 -5.74 -9.08 11.31
CA VAL A 105 -5.25 -9.94 10.23
C VAL A 105 -3.72 -10.01 10.21
N SER A 106 -3.04 -9.07 10.87
CA SER A 106 -1.62 -9.20 11.18
C SER A 106 -1.40 -10.16 12.35
N ARG A 107 -0.28 -10.90 12.30
CA ARG A 107 0.22 -11.79 13.37
C ARG A 107 0.99 -11.05 14.46
N GLY A 108 1.27 -9.77 14.25
CA GLY A 108 1.95 -8.89 15.18
C GLY A 108 1.50 -7.44 14.99
N ARG A 109 2.28 -6.52 15.54
CA ARG A 109 2.03 -5.08 15.51
C ARG A 109 3.18 -4.33 14.84
N TYR A 110 2.85 -3.19 14.27
CA TYR A 110 3.75 -2.24 13.64
C TYR A 110 3.98 -1.04 14.56
N ARG A 111 5.06 -0.31 14.29
CA ARG A 111 5.40 0.97 14.91
C ARG A 111 4.96 2.11 13.99
N SER A 112 4.65 3.27 14.54
CA SER A 112 4.52 4.51 13.77
C SER A 112 5.90 4.94 13.24
N ASP A 113 6.90 4.92 14.11
CA ASP A 113 8.23 5.43 13.82
C ASP A 113 9.33 4.44 14.26
N ALA A 114 10.56 4.70 13.78
CA ALA A 114 11.75 4.08 14.33
C ALA A 114 11.88 4.40 15.83
N GLY A 115 11.92 3.37 16.68
CA GLY A 115 12.03 3.51 18.13
C GLY A 115 10.70 3.64 18.88
N ALA A 116 9.59 3.96 18.21
CA ALA A 116 8.25 3.96 18.81
C ALA A 116 7.82 2.52 19.17
N PRO A 117 6.96 2.29 20.18
CA PRO A 117 6.46 0.95 20.50
C PRO A 117 5.69 0.32 19.33
N ALA A 118 5.70 -1.00 19.23
CA ALA A 118 4.94 -1.73 18.22
C ALA A 118 3.52 -2.00 18.75
N ASP A 119 2.60 -1.05 18.54
CA ASP A 119 1.23 -1.10 19.06
C ASP A 119 0.13 -1.07 17.97
N ILE A 120 0.49 -0.83 16.70
CA ILE A 120 -0.45 -0.73 15.58
C ILE A 120 -0.75 -2.11 14.98
N ALA A 121 -1.99 -2.58 15.09
CA ALA A 121 -2.43 -3.81 14.42
C ALA A 121 -3.04 -3.49 13.05
N VAL A 122 -2.90 -4.42 12.09
CA VAL A 122 -3.67 -4.37 10.84
C VAL A 122 -4.93 -5.21 11.05
N CYS A 123 -6.07 -4.56 10.92
CA CYS A 123 -7.39 -5.14 11.07
C CYS A 123 -7.97 -5.49 9.70
N GLY A 124 -8.93 -6.41 9.66
CA GLY A 124 -9.57 -6.77 8.39
C GLY A 124 -11.04 -7.16 8.52
N THR A 125 -11.74 -6.96 7.41
CA THR A 125 -13.04 -7.55 7.13
C THR A 125 -12.93 -8.45 5.89
N ARG A 126 -14.08 -8.95 5.41
CA ARG A 126 -14.15 -9.66 4.13
C ARG A 126 -13.63 -8.78 2.98
N ASP A 127 -13.96 -7.50 2.99
CA ASP A 127 -13.84 -6.60 1.83
C ASP A 127 -12.75 -5.51 1.97
N ALA A 128 -12.21 -5.29 3.18
CA ALA A 128 -11.18 -4.28 3.41
C ALA A 128 -10.16 -4.73 4.47
N VAL A 129 -8.96 -4.17 4.41
CA VAL A 129 -8.04 -4.10 5.55
C VAL A 129 -7.88 -2.65 6.00
N PHE A 130 -7.65 -2.44 7.29
CA PHE A 130 -7.53 -1.08 7.82
C PHE A 130 -6.66 -1.03 9.07
N TRP A 131 -6.08 0.14 9.32
CA TRP A 131 -5.30 0.43 10.52
C TRP A 131 -5.41 1.93 10.85
N LYS A 132 -5.12 2.26 12.11
CA LYS A 132 -5.00 3.64 12.56
C LYS A 132 -3.55 3.90 12.94
N ALA A 133 -2.98 4.98 12.42
CA ALA A 133 -1.60 5.35 12.63
C ALA A 133 -1.45 6.89 12.68
N ASP A 134 -0.20 7.30 12.78
CA ASP A 134 0.33 8.58 12.33
C ASP A 134 0.25 8.71 10.79
N MET A 135 0.81 9.81 10.27
CA MET A 135 1.11 9.95 8.86
C MET A 135 2.48 10.60 8.67
N ASP A 136 3.43 9.79 8.26
CA ASP A 136 4.69 10.23 7.67
C ASP A 136 4.50 10.55 6.18
N ILE A 137 5.27 11.52 5.70
CA ILE A 137 5.21 11.95 4.30
C ILE A 137 6.21 11.16 3.48
N ASP A 138 5.70 10.31 2.60
CA ASP A 138 6.51 9.66 1.57
C ASP A 138 6.54 10.54 0.31
N CYS A 139 7.74 10.93 -0.09
CA CYS A 139 7.99 11.73 -1.29
C CYS A 139 8.57 10.90 -2.44
N ASP A 140 8.61 9.58 -2.33
CA ASP A 140 9.25 8.71 -3.30
C ASP A 140 8.56 8.68 -4.66
N GLY A 141 9.36 8.36 -5.68
CA GLY A 141 8.92 8.23 -7.07
C GLY A 141 9.45 9.34 -7.96
N ARG A 142 8.58 9.96 -8.76
CA ARG A 142 9.01 10.94 -9.76
C ARG A 142 9.48 12.22 -9.07
N PRO A 143 10.71 12.69 -9.32
CA PRO A 143 11.18 13.93 -8.73
C PRO A 143 10.37 15.10 -9.28
N GLY A 144 9.92 15.96 -8.38
CA GLY A 144 9.23 17.21 -8.65
C GLY A 144 9.87 18.38 -7.90
N ARG A 145 9.09 19.44 -7.66
CA ARG A 145 9.56 20.66 -6.99
C ARG A 145 9.63 20.50 -5.46
N ARG A 146 8.69 19.77 -4.87
CA ARG A 146 8.53 19.52 -3.43
C ARG A 146 9.04 18.16 -3.00
N CYS A 147 9.02 17.16 -3.88
CA CYS A 147 9.53 15.82 -3.63
C CYS A 147 10.76 15.58 -4.51
N ASN A 148 11.95 15.73 -3.93
CA ASN A 148 13.24 15.47 -4.58
C ASN A 148 14.34 15.39 -3.51
N ARG A 149 15.54 14.94 -3.90
CA ARG A 149 16.72 14.81 -3.02
C ARG A 149 17.15 16.08 -2.27
N ARG A 150 16.73 17.27 -2.71
CA ARG A 150 17.07 18.53 -2.02
C ARG A 150 16.05 18.86 -0.93
N THR A 151 14.79 18.55 -1.14
CA THR A 151 13.70 18.86 -0.20
C THR A 151 13.46 17.74 0.79
N ASP A 152 13.73 16.50 0.41
CA ASP A 152 13.58 15.32 1.24
C ASP A 152 14.90 14.53 1.31
N PRO A 153 15.54 14.42 2.50
CA PRO A 153 16.75 13.64 2.70
C PRO A 153 16.59 12.14 2.48
N SER A 154 15.37 11.60 2.64
CA SER A 154 15.05 10.18 2.48
C SER A 154 14.61 9.81 1.06
N PHE A 155 14.43 10.81 0.19
CA PHE A 155 13.88 10.63 -1.16
C PHE A 155 14.58 9.55 -2.00
N SER A 156 13.77 8.65 -2.53
CA SER A 156 14.08 7.70 -3.58
C SER A 156 13.33 8.04 -4.87
N ALA A 157 14.03 7.94 -6.01
CA ALA A 157 13.38 8.07 -7.32
C ALA A 157 12.60 6.80 -7.73
N VAL A 158 12.57 5.79 -6.87
CA VAL A 158 12.02 4.45 -7.13
C VAL A 158 11.01 4.12 -6.06
N THR A 159 9.80 3.79 -6.49
CA THR A 159 8.81 3.09 -5.67
C THR A 159 8.68 1.62 -6.11
N ALA A 160 8.09 0.79 -5.25
CA ALA A 160 7.82 -0.61 -5.48
C ALA A 160 6.84 -0.89 -6.64
N PHE A 161 5.99 0.09 -7.00
CA PHE A 161 4.98 -0.06 -8.03
C PHE A 161 5.06 1.02 -9.11
N THR A 162 4.78 0.65 -10.36
CA THR A 162 4.67 1.58 -11.49
C THR A 162 3.23 1.75 -11.94
N GLY A 163 2.93 2.91 -12.52
CA GLY A 163 1.71 3.13 -13.28
C GLY A 163 1.66 2.31 -14.56
N SER A 164 0.52 2.40 -15.26
CA SER A 164 0.30 1.63 -16.49
C SER A 164 1.21 2.07 -17.64
N ASP A 165 1.69 3.31 -17.58
CA ASP A 165 2.67 3.92 -18.49
C ASP A 165 4.13 3.56 -18.16
N GLY A 166 4.35 2.68 -17.17
CA GLY A 166 5.67 2.27 -16.69
C GLY A 166 6.39 3.32 -15.83
N ARG A 167 5.79 4.49 -15.61
CA ARG A 167 6.38 5.54 -14.78
C ARG A 167 6.09 5.27 -13.30
N ARG A 168 6.96 5.82 -12.44
CA ARG A 168 6.72 5.83 -10.99
C ARG A 168 5.61 6.84 -10.63
N PRO A 169 4.91 6.68 -9.49
CA PRO A 169 4.02 7.70 -8.95
C PRO A 169 4.69 9.07 -8.87
N ASP A 170 3.92 10.14 -9.05
CA ASP A 170 4.33 11.51 -8.72
C ASP A 170 3.69 11.86 -7.38
N ALA A 171 4.46 11.80 -6.29
CA ALA A 171 3.98 12.01 -4.93
C ALA A 171 3.33 13.39 -4.72
N GLU A 172 3.72 14.40 -5.49
CA GLU A 172 3.15 15.76 -5.40
C GLU A 172 1.76 15.86 -6.02
N ARG A 173 1.40 14.93 -6.91
CA ARG A 173 0.14 14.97 -7.67
C ARG A 173 -0.80 13.83 -7.34
N LEU A 174 -0.27 12.65 -7.09
CA LEU A 174 -1.04 11.44 -6.86
C LEU A 174 -1.12 11.12 -5.37
N PRO A 175 -2.32 11.07 -4.78
CA PRO A 175 -2.51 10.46 -3.47
C PRO A 175 -2.20 8.97 -3.52
N TYR A 176 -1.22 8.53 -2.73
CA TYR A 176 -0.97 7.12 -2.52
C TYR A 176 -0.72 6.81 -1.04
N VAL A 177 -0.90 5.54 -0.67
CA VAL A 177 -0.53 4.98 0.63
C VAL A 177 0.65 4.03 0.46
N VAL A 178 1.47 3.93 1.49
CA VAL A 178 2.55 2.97 1.59
C VAL A 178 2.09 1.82 2.47
N VAL A 179 2.28 0.59 2.00
CA VAL A 179 2.03 -0.61 2.82
C VAL A 179 3.36 -1.18 3.30
N PRO A 180 3.44 -1.80 4.49
CA PRO A 180 4.67 -2.43 4.92
C PRO A 180 5.08 -3.58 3.99
N ALA A 181 6.40 -3.77 3.86
CA ALA A 181 6.93 -4.94 3.17
C ALA A 181 6.36 -6.25 3.73
N PRO A 182 6.00 -7.22 2.86
CA PRO A 182 5.51 -8.52 3.30
C PRO A 182 6.48 -9.16 4.28
N SER A 183 5.97 -9.59 5.42
CA SER A 183 6.77 -10.19 6.48
C SER A 183 5.97 -11.21 7.27
N ARG A 184 6.60 -11.81 8.29
CA ARG A 184 5.90 -12.65 9.27
C ARG A 184 4.84 -11.90 10.07
N VAL A 185 4.90 -10.57 10.14
CA VAL A 185 3.91 -9.73 10.83
C VAL A 185 2.65 -9.66 9.99
N TRP A 186 2.78 -9.34 8.71
CA TRP A 186 1.67 -9.29 7.77
C TRP A 186 2.19 -9.42 6.34
N ASP A 187 1.52 -10.24 5.53
CA ASP A 187 1.70 -10.27 4.09
C ASP A 187 0.46 -9.64 3.44
N HIS A 188 0.56 -8.36 3.08
CA HIS A 188 -0.54 -7.62 2.46
C HIS A 188 -1.08 -8.34 1.20
N ARG A 189 -0.24 -9.15 0.53
CA ARG A 189 -0.63 -9.87 -0.68
C ARG A 189 -1.61 -10.99 -0.37
N ALA A 190 -1.43 -11.69 0.75
CA ALA A 190 -2.37 -12.71 1.20
C ALA A 190 -3.79 -12.17 1.49
N HIS A 191 -3.92 -10.84 1.61
CA HIS A 191 -5.19 -10.16 1.88
C HIS A 191 -5.72 -9.36 0.70
N GLY A 192 -5.34 -9.69 -0.54
CA GLY A 192 -5.90 -9.04 -1.73
C GLY A 192 -5.43 -7.59 -1.94
N VAL A 193 -4.40 -7.14 -1.20
CA VAL A 193 -3.79 -5.82 -1.38
C VAL A 193 -2.60 -5.93 -2.34
N ARG A 194 -2.54 -5.09 -3.37
CA ARG A 194 -1.47 -5.04 -4.39
C ARG A 194 -1.18 -3.59 -4.76
N GLY A 195 -0.11 -3.35 -5.50
CA GLY A 195 0.10 -2.06 -6.16
C GLY A 195 -1.09 -1.68 -7.02
N GLY A 196 -1.56 -0.44 -6.87
CA GLY A 196 -2.77 0.06 -7.52
C GLY A 196 -4.10 -0.33 -6.83
N SER A 197 -4.06 -1.09 -5.73
CA SER A 197 -5.24 -1.27 -4.87
C SER A 197 -5.73 0.09 -4.37
N VAL A 198 -7.04 0.27 -4.31
CA VAL A 198 -7.66 1.56 -3.95
C VAL A 198 -7.79 1.64 -2.43
N ALA A 199 -7.48 2.80 -1.89
CA ALA A 199 -7.57 3.10 -0.48
C ALA A 199 -8.40 4.36 -0.22
N ALA A 200 -9.04 4.40 0.94
CA ALA A 200 -9.53 5.62 1.57
C ALA A 200 -8.62 5.95 2.76
N ILE A 201 -8.19 7.20 2.85
CA ILE A 201 -7.46 7.75 3.98
C ILE A 201 -8.39 8.74 4.67
N VAL A 202 -8.61 8.56 5.96
CA VAL A 202 -9.50 9.42 6.74
C VAL A 202 -8.68 10.15 7.80
N TYR A 203 -8.80 11.47 7.82
CA TYR A 203 -8.25 12.31 8.88
C TYR A 203 -9.29 13.36 9.26
N ARG A 204 -9.68 13.38 10.54
CA ARG A 204 -10.79 14.20 11.05
C ARG A 204 -12.08 13.94 10.26
N ASP A 205 -12.66 14.97 9.67
CA ASP A 205 -13.89 14.93 8.87
C ASP A 205 -13.61 14.76 7.36
N ARG A 206 -12.34 14.60 6.97
CA ARG A 206 -11.92 14.53 5.56
C ARG A 206 -11.59 13.12 5.12
N VAL A 207 -11.98 12.82 3.89
CA VAL A 207 -11.66 11.58 3.19
C VAL A 207 -10.83 11.90 1.96
N ARG A 208 -9.74 11.16 1.76
CA ARG A 208 -8.94 11.21 0.54
C ARG A 208 -8.81 9.82 -0.04
N TYR A 209 -9.21 9.65 -1.29
CA TYR A 209 -8.99 8.40 -2.01
C TYR A 209 -7.60 8.38 -2.66
N ALA A 210 -6.97 7.23 -2.55
CA ALA A 210 -5.58 7.00 -2.90
C ALA A 210 -5.42 5.60 -3.51
N VAL A 211 -4.22 5.31 -4.00
CA VAL A 211 -3.80 3.95 -4.39
C VAL A 211 -2.68 3.46 -3.50
N VAL A 212 -2.49 2.15 -3.40
CA VAL A 212 -1.24 1.58 -2.87
C VAL A 212 -0.14 1.85 -3.89
N GLY A 213 0.73 2.82 -3.57
CA GLY A 213 1.74 3.35 -4.49
C GLY A 213 3.16 2.88 -4.20
N ASP A 214 3.43 2.47 -2.96
CA ASP A 214 4.74 1.99 -2.54
C ASP A 214 4.67 0.90 -1.46
N VAL A 215 5.84 0.35 -1.15
CA VAL A 215 6.10 -0.60 -0.07
C VAL A 215 7.22 -0.06 0.81
N GLY A 216 6.86 0.23 2.06
CA GLY A 216 7.78 0.76 3.07
C GLY A 216 8.48 -0.35 3.87
N PRO A 217 9.18 0.02 4.95
CA PRO A 217 9.86 -0.92 5.84
C PRO A 217 8.91 -1.99 6.40
N GLY A 218 9.43 -3.20 6.64
CA GLY A 218 8.61 -4.33 7.10
C GLY A 218 8.13 -4.28 8.56
N HIS A 219 8.43 -3.21 9.31
CA HIS A 219 8.13 -3.06 10.74
C HIS A 219 7.59 -1.68 11.16
N ILE A 220 7.44 -0.77 10.21
CA ILE A 220 6.86 0.56 10.36
C ILE A 220 5.61 0.64 9.47
N ILE A 221 4.59 1.40 9.87
CA ILE A 221 3.38 1.66 9.09
C ILE A 221 2.88 3.07 9.40
N GLY A 222 2.37 3.76 8.38
CA GLY A 222 1.88 5.13 8.57
C GLY A 222 2.13 6.04 7.38
N GLU A 223 2.90 5.64 6.37
CA GLU A 223 3.34 6.60 5.34
C GLU A 223 2.29 6.84 4.22
N ALA A 224 2.21 8.08 3.74
CA ALA A 224 1.38 8.48 2.60
C ALA A 224 2.01 9.63 1.81
N SER A 225 1.57 9.80 0.56
CA SER A 225 2.18 10.78 -0.33
C SER A 225 1.94 12.24 0.07
N TYR A 226 2.83 13.13 -0.39
CA TYR A 226 2.65 14.59 -0.30
C TYR A 226 1.23 15.03 -0.70
N ALA A 227 0.72 14.54 -1.83
CA ALA A 227 -0.61 14.87 -2.33
C ALA A 227 -1.76 14.34 -1.45
N ALA A 228 -1.55 13.22 -0.76
CA ALA A 228 -2.51 12.71 0.20
C ALA A 228 -2.59 13.62 1.43
N ALA A 229 -1.45 13.93 2.04
CA ALA A 229 -1.35 14.82 3.20
C ALA A 229 -1.94 16.21 2.91
N ALA A 230 -1.52 16.84 1.80
CA ALA A 230 -2.03 18.14 1.39
C ALA A 230 -3.55 18.13 1.19
N GLY A 231 -4.10 17.07 0.57
CA GLY A 231 -5.54 16.91 0.36
C GLY A 231 -6.32 16.71 1.67
N LEU A 232 -5.69 16.15 2.70
CA LEU A 232 -6.27 15.97 4.04
C LEU A 232 -6.08 17.19 4.94
N GLY A 233 -5.33 18.21 4.50
CA GLY A 233 -4.97 19.36 5.35
C GLY A 233 -3.96 19.01 6.44
N ILE A 234 -3.13 17.99 6.20
CA ILE A 234 -1.93 17.66 6.96
C ILE A 234 -0.76 18.39 6.30
N ASP A 235 0.21 18.86 7.09
CA ASP A 235 1.41 19.52 6.56
C ASP A 235 2.18 18.51 5.68
N PRO A 236 2.33 18.75 4.36
CA PRO A 236 2.94 17.80 3.46
C PRO A 236 4.47 17.95 3.38
N ASP A 237 5.12 18.75 4.23
CA ASP A 237 6.58 18.87 4.24
C ASP A 237 7.25 17.52 4.59
N PRO A 238 8.05 16.91 3.68
CA PRO A 238 8.71 15.63 3.95
C PRO A 238 9.76 15.67 5.06
N ARG A 239 10.17 16.86 5.54
CA ARG A 239 11.19 16.97 6.61
C ARG A 239 10.62 16.94 8.02
N GLY A 240 9.37 17.35 8.20
CA GLY A 240 8.80 17.55 9.52
C GLY A 240 7.30 17.83 9.54
N GLY A 241 6.63 17.68 8.39
CA GLY A 241 5.18 17.67 8.31
C GLY A 241 4.61 16.35 8.84
N GLY A 242 3.44 15.98 8.35
CA GLY A 242 2.72 14.80 8.83
C GLY A 242 1.85 15.07 10.05
N THR A 243 1.43 13.99 10.70
CA THR A 243 0.69 14.05 11.98
C THR A 243 1.03 12.83 12.84
N ALA A 244 1.29 13.03 14.13
CA ALA A 244 1.69 11.95 15.03
C ALA A 244 0.58 10.89 15.30
N SER A 245 -0.67 11.17 14.93
CA SER A 245 -1.77 10.19 15.02
C SER A 245 -3.01 10.67 14.28
N GLY A 246 -4.04 9.81 14.27
CA GLY A 246 -5.41 10.20 13.92
C GLY A 246 -5.81 9.84 12.49
N VAL A 247 -4.91 9.23 11.74
CA VAL A 247 -5.17 8.81 10.36
C VAL A 247 -5.65 7.36 10.36
N THR A 248 -6.76 7.11 9.66
CA THR A 248 -7.25 5.76 9.41
C THR A 248 -7.07 5.44 7.94
N TYR A 249 -6.33 4.38 7.66
CA TYR A 249 -6.06 3.86 6.33
C TYR A 249 -6.98 2.68 6.08
N ILE A 250 -7.67 2.67 4.96
CA ILE A 250 -8.64 1.63 4.60
C ILE A 250 -8.35 1.21 3.18
N VAL A 251 -7.80 0.01 2.99
CA VAL A 251 -7.49 -0.53 1.66
C VAL A 251 -8.57 -1.53 1.27
N PHE A 252 -9.25 -1.27 0.15
CA PHE A 252 -10.28 -2.17 -0.38
C PHE A 252 -9.61 -3.36 -1.05
N LYS A 253 -9.98 -4.56 -0.60
CA LYS A 253 -9.37 -5.80 -1.07
C LYS A 253 -9.81 -6.09 -2.50
N ASP A 254 -8.91 -6.65 -3.30
CA ASP A 254 -9.19 -7.13 -4.65
C ASP A 254 -9.78 -6.06 -5.58
N SER A 255 -9.54 -4.77 -5.29
CA SER A 255 -10.07 -3.62 -6.04
C SER A 255 -9.50 -3.45 -7.46
N GLY A 256 -8.69 -4.40 -7.93
CA GLY A 256 -7.95 -4.33 -9.20
C GLY A 256 -6.81 -3.31 -9.20
N LYS A 257 -6.08 -3.26 -10.32
CA LYS A 257 -5.05 -2.25 -10.59
C LYS A 257 -5.74 -1.01 -11.15
N SER A 258 -6.20 -0.10 -10.29
CA SER A 258 -6.56 1.24 -10.78
C SER A 258 -5.30 1.87 -11.38
N PRO A 259 -5.39 2.58 -12.52
CA PRO A 259 -4.22 3.22 -13.08
C PRO A 259 -3.64 4.18 -12.04
N VAL A 260 -2.44 3.87 -11.57
CA VAL A 260 -1.76 4.60 -10.50
C VAL A 260 -1.60 6.06 -10.91
N GLU A 261 -1.53 6.36 -12.20
CA GLU A 261 -1.36 7.71 -12.74
C GLU A 261 -2.62 8.60 -12.74
N SER A 262 -3.84 8.07 -12.53
CA SER A 262 -5.09 8.84 -12.73
C SER A 262 -5.81 9.15 -11.42
N HIS A 263 -5.57 10.34 -10.88
CA HIS A 263 -6.22 10.78 -9.63
C HIS A 263 -7.75 10.79 -9.73
N ALA A 264 -8.34 11.21 -10.86
CA ALA A 264 -9.79 11.23 -11.05
C ALA A 264 -10.39 9.81 -11.07
N ALA A 265 -9.72 8.86 -11.73
CA ALA A 265 -10.17 7.46 -11.75
C ALA A 265 -10.08 6.82 -10.36
N VAL A 266 -9.01 7.11 -9.62
CA VAL A 266 -8.83 6.67 -8.23
C VAL A 266 -9.92 7.25 -7.32
N ALA A 267 -10.25 8.53 -7.46
CA ALA A 267 -11.33 9.15 -6.70
C ALA A 267 -12.69 8.51 -6.96
N ALA A 268 -13.04 8.29 -8.24
CA ALA A 268 -14.30 7.65 -8.62
C ALA A 268 -14.38 6.19 -8.16
N ALA A 269 -13.28 5.42 -8.27
CA ALA A 269 -13.21 4.05 -7.79
C ALA A 269 -13.31 3.98 -6.26
N GLY A 270 -12.58 4.85 -5.56
CA GLY A 270 -12.57 4.92 -4.10
C GLY A 270 -13.95 5.26 -3.54
N GLU A 271 -14.62 6.26 -4.10
CA GLU A 271 -15.98 6.65 -3.70
C GLU A 271 -16.99 5.51 -3.87
N ARG A 272 -16.90 4.76 -4.97
CA ARG A 272 -17.76 3.59 -5.20
C ARG A 272 -17.49 2.49 -4.17
N LEU A 273 -16.23 2.09 -4.00
CA LEU A 273 -15.83 1.02 -3.08
C LEU A 273 -16.12 1.38 -1.62
N ALA A 274 -15.91 2.63 -1.23
CA ALA A 274 -16.27 3.15 0.08
C ALA A 274 -17.77 3.00 0.34
N ARG A 275 -18.61 3.38 -0.64
CA ARG A 275 -20.07 3.29 -0.53
C ARG A 275 -20.55 1.85 -0.40
N GLU A 276 -19.97 0.94 -1.18
CA GLU A 276 -20.24 -0.50 -1.08
C GLU A 276 -19.84 -1.03 0.30
N TRP A 277 -18.66 -0.66 0.79
CA TRP A 277 -18.14 -1.16 2.06
C TRP A 277 -18.94 -0.69 3.28
N VAL A 278 -19.38 0.58 3.29
CA VAL A 278 -20.29 1.07 4.34
C VAL A 278 -21.70 0.49 4.18
N GLY A 279 -22.18 0.30 2.94
CA GLY A 279 -23.49 -0.26 2.65
C GLY A 279 -23.66 -1.74 3.01
N THR A 280 -22.59 -2.55 2.91
CA THR A 280 -22.61 -3.96 3.35
C THR A 280 -22.80 -4.11 4.87
N ALA A 281 -22.58 -3.06 5.66
CA ALA A 281 -22.87 -3.05 7.10
C ALA A 281 -24.37 -3.03 7.39
N ALA A 282 -25.12 -2.35 6.53
CA ALA A 282 -26.53 -2.06 6.70
C ALA A 282 -27.44 -3.18 6.16
N ARG A 283 -26.89 -4.13 5.38
CA ARG A 283 -27.64 -5.31 4.94
C ARG A 283 -27.56 -6.41 6.00
N PRO A 284 -28.69 -6.84 6.60
CA PRO A 284 -28.74 -8.11 7.30
C PRO A 284 -28.23 -9.22 6.38
N ALA A 285 -27.48 -10.18 6.92
CA ALA A 285 -27.10 -11.36 6.15
C ALA A 285 -28.38 -11.99 5.56
N PRO A 286 -28.39 -12.42 4.29
CA PRO A 286 -29.52 -13.18 3.77
C PRO A 286 -29.69 -14.41 4.67
N ALA A 287 -30.92 -14.65 5.13
CA ALA A 287 -31.24 -15.87 5.86
C ALA A 287 -30.73 -17.06 5.04
N ARG A 288 -30.00 -17.98 5.69
CA ARG A 288 -29.64 -19.25 5.05
C ARG A 288 -30.92 -19.86 4.51
N PRO A 289 -30.97 -20.35 3.26
CA PRO A 289 -32.12 -21.11 2.81
C PRO A 289 -32.34 -22.23 3.81
N ALA A 290 -33.54 -22.31 4.37
CA ALA A 290 -33.94 -23.41 5.22
C ALA A 290 -33.67 -24.69 4.43
N HIS A 291 -32.94 -25.63 5.04
CA HIS A 291 -32.94 -26.99 4.50
C HIS A 291 -34.39 -27.46 4.51
N ASP A 292 -34.93 -27.79 3.35
CA ASP A 292 -36.22 -28.47 3.24
C ASP A 292 -36.19 -29.68 4.19
N PRO A 293 -37.19 -29.83 5.08
CA PRO A 293 -37.33 -31.06 5.84
C PRO A 293 -37.55 -32.21 4.84
N ALA A 294 -36.76 -33.27 5.00
CA ALA A 294 -36.94 -34.51 4.23
C ALA A 294 -38.41 -34.97 4.34
N PRO A 295 -39.03 -35.47 3.25
CA PRO A 295 -40.41 -35.91 3.30
C PRO A 295 -40.57 -37.10 4.25
N ASP A 296 -41.52 -36.96 5.19
CA ASP A 296 -41.89 -37.98 6.15
C ASP A 296 -42.37 -39.26 5.44
N GLY A 297 -41.80 -40.38 5.88
CA GLY A 297 -42.13 -41.72 5.41
C GLY A 297 -43.58 -42.08 5.71
N HIS A 298 -44.30 -42.48 4.68
CA HIS A 298 -45.60 -43.10 4.83
C HIS A 298 -45.45 -44.53 5.34
N ARG A 299 -45.92 -44.77 6.58
CA ARG A 299 -46.17 -46.11 7.12
C ARG A 299 -47.37 -46.74 6.40
N THR A 300 -47.16 -47.86 5.73
CA THR A 300 -48.20 -48.86 5.50
C THR A 300 -47.77 -50.18 6.12
N ALA A 301 -48.64 -50.72 6.96
CA ALA A 301 -48.49 -52.03 7.59
C ALA A 301 -49.00 -53.12 6.62
N GLY A 302 -48.30 -54.26 6.58
CA GLY A 302 -48.77 -55.47 5.90
C GLY A 302 -47.65 -56.46 5.59
N ARG A 303 -47.40 -57.41 6.49
CA ARG A 303 -46.68 -58.69 6.22
C ARG A 303 -47.74 -59.75 5.83
N PRO A 304 -47.43 -60.91 5.18
CA PRO A 304 -46.34 -61.82 5.53
C PRO A 304 -45.48 -62.35 4.35
N SER A 305 -44.38 -63.03 4.73
CA SER A 305 -43.39 -63.77 3.90
C SER A 305 -43.99 -65.01 3.22
N PRO A 306 -43.26 -65.65 2.26
CA PRO A 306 -42.30 -66.74 2.59
C PRO A 306 -40.98 -66.69 1.76
N GLU A 307 -39.82 -66.93 2.37
CA GLU A 307 -38.97 -68.15 2.34
C GLU A 307 -37.97 -68.27 1.15
N GLY A 308 -36.69 -68.55 1.48
CA GLY A 308 -35.67 -69.01 0.51
C GLY A 308 -34.23 -68.50 0.71
N SER A 309 -33.50 -69.10 1.67
CA SER A 309 -32.04 -69.00 1.99
C SER A 309 -31.06 -69.35 0.84
N PRO A 310 -29.72 -69.47 1.07
CA PRO A 310 -28.71 -68.65 1.77
C PRO A 310 -27.53 -68.28 0.81
N THR A 311 -26.46 -67.58 1.21
CA THR A 311 -25.16 -68.18 1.60
C THR A 311 -24.17 -67.08 2.04
N SER A 312 -23.39 -67.42 3.06
CA SER A 312 -22.46 -66.62 3.83
C SER A 312 -21.13 -66.27 3.14
N LEU A 313 -20.62 -65.09 3.54
CA LEU A 313 -19.23 -64.75 3.92
C LEU A 313 -18.07 -65.63 3.42
N THR A 314 -17.10 -64.98 2.77
CA THR A 314 -15.69 -65.14 3.15
C THR A 314 -14.93 -63.83 2.92
N ALA A 315 -14.41 -63.27 4.01
CA ALA A 315 -13.36 -62.25 3.98
C ALA A 315 -12.00 -62.96 3.89
N LEU A 316 -11.04 -62.41 3.15
CA LEU A 316 -9.62 -62.68 3.39
C LEU A 316 -8.75 -61.47 3.08
N ALA A 317 -7.68 -61.39 3.86
CA ALA A 317 -6.84 -60.25 4.13
C ALA A 317 -5.79 -59.93 3.04
N ALA A 318 -5.29 -58.70 3.15
CA ALA A 318 -3.91 -58.24 2.96
C ALA A 318 -3.15 -58.60 1.67
N SER A 319 -2.65 -57.56 0.97
CA SER A 319 -1.28 -57.60 0.47
C SER A 319 -0.69 -56.20 0.25
N ARG A 320 0.57 -56.04 0.68
CA ARG A 320 1.45 -54.90 0.39
C ARG A 320 1.83 -54.93 -1.10
N ALA A 321 1.88 -53.76 -1.74
CA ALA A 321 2.79 -53.55 -2.87
C ALA A 321 3.13 -52.06 -3.06
N THR A 322 4.41 -51.79 -2.95
CA THR A 322 5.17 -50.63 -3.45
C THR A 322 4.67 -50.06 -4.78
N ARG A 323 4.56 -48.72 -4.87
CA ARG A 323 4.64 -47.99 -6.14
C ARG A 323 5.56 -46.79 -6.03
N THR A 324 6.74 -46.97 -6.61
CA THR A 324 7.54 -45.93 -7.25
C THR A 324 6.79 -45.41 -8.48
N ARG A 325 6.66 -44.10 -8.64
CA ARG A 325 6.48 -43.36 -9.92
C ARG A 325 6.74 -41.88 -9.62
N ALA A 326 7.93 -41.37 -9.92
CA ALA A 326 8.36 -40.89 -11.23
C ALA A 326 7.51 -39.70 -11.70
N ALA A 327 8.12 -38.52 -11.59
CA ALA A 327 7.68 -37.28 -12.21
C ALA A 327 7.63 -37.43 -13.73
N ALA A 328 6.55 -36.92 -14.33
CA ALA A 328 6.44 -36.73 -15.76
C ALA A 328 6.09 -35.26 -16.03
N CYS A 329 7.10 -34.50 -16.46
CA CYS A 329 6.95 -33.29 -17.23
C CYS A 329 6.73 -33.65 -18.70
N SER A 330 5.91 -32.87 -19.40
CA SER A 330 5.84 -32.77 -20.87
C SER A 330 4.95 -31.59 -21.28
N PRO A 331 5.09 -31.02 -22.51
CA PRO A 331 5.85 -29.79 -22.73
C PRO A 331 5.06 -28.71 -23.50
N GLY A 332 5.66 -27.52 -23.69
CA GLY A 332 5.09 -26.46 -24.53
C GLY A 332 6.07 -25.33 -24.87
N SER A 333 6.92 -25.59 -25.88
CA SER A 333 7.50 -24.68 -26.89
C SER A 333 8.26 -23.40 -26.46
N ALA A 334 9.59 -23.49 -26.53
CA ALA A 334 10.54 -22.38 -26.72
C ALA A 334 10.91 -22.30 -28.23
N ALA A 335 10.80 -21.14 -28.87
CA ALA A 335 11.82 -20.10 -29.06
C ALA A 335 12.85 -20.43 -30.17
N LEU A 336 12.88 -19.53 -31.17
CA LEU A 336 13.79 -19.52 -32.31
C LEU A 336 15.25 -19.38 -31.87
N ALA A 337 16.13 -20.15 -32.53
CA ALA A 337 17.58 -20.06 -32.47
C ALA A 337 18.13 -19.08 -33.52
N VAL A 338 19.22 -18.39 -33.16
CA VAL A 338 20.18 -17.74 -34.08
C VAL A 338 21.57 -18.31 -33.75
N PRO A 339 22.40 -18.72 -34.73
CA PRO A 339 23.60 -19.51 -34.47
C PRO A 339 24.82 -18.68 -34.06
N ALA A 340 25.63 -19.27 -33.18
CA ALA A 340 26.94 -18.79 -32.77
C ALA A 340 28.02 -19.14 -33.82
N ALA A 341 28.84 -18.16 -34.18
CA ALA A 341 30.01 -18.33 -35.02
C ALA A 341 31.20 -18.88 -34.22
N CYS A 342 31.88 -19.85 -34.82
CA CYS A 342 33.11 -20.47 -34.37
C CYS A 342 34.29 -19.50 -34.58
N ALA A 343 35.12 -19.28 -33.54
CA ALA A 343 36.41 -18.61 -33.68
C ALA A 343 37.49 -19.50 -33.05
N THR A 344 38.36 -19.99 -33.93
CA THR A 344 39.54 -20.80 -33.63
C THR A 344 40.63 -19.95 -32.97
N ARG A 345 41.22 -20.52 -31.93
CA ARG A 345 42.39 -19.98 -31.22
C ARG A 345 43.64 -20.60 -31.86
N ALA A 346 44.52 -19.78 -32.42
CA ALA A 346 45.87 -20.17 -32.82
C ALA A 346 46.89 -19.39 -31.98
N ALA A 347 47.80 -20.11 -31.36
CA ALA A 347 48.98 -19.60 -30.68
C ALA A 347 50.19 -19.72 -31.63
N GLY A 348 51.13 -18.77 -31.58
CA GLY A 348 52.49 -19.02 -32.05
C GLY A 348 53.26 -17.81 -32.59
N ARG A 349 54.24 -17.39 -31.76
CA ARG A 349 55.45 -16.57 -32.01
C ARG A 349 55.30 -15.05 -32.09
#